data_AF-A0A4R6GGJ0-F1
#
_entry.id   AF-A0A4R6GGJ0-F1
#
_cell.length_a   1.000
_cell.length_b   1.000
_cell.length_c   1.000
_cell.angle_alpha   90.00
_cell.angle_beta   90.00
_cell.angle_gamma   90.00
#
_symmetry.space_group_name_H-M   'P 1'
#
loop_
_entity.id
_entity.type
_entity.pdbx_description
1 polymer ?
#
loop_
_entity_poly.entity_id
_entity_poly.type
_entity_poly.pdbx_seq_one_letter_code
_entity_poly.pdbx_strand_id
1 'polypeptide(L)'
;MFSSFKNNSQGTLPLLSSEFFNSLPLSCVLLKSEEDKFIIQQVTEAHCNFTGFTRQEVIDKHVPDAFQTNDEDWEHLKASFNKVILTGEPDLMDTMRYDLIEPNSGDLIEIYWQVQNF
;
A
#
# COMPACT_ATOMS: atom_id res chain seq x y z
N MET A 1 -0.85 16.50 -41.88
CA MET A 1 -2.21 16.11 -41.45
C MET A 1 -2.07 15.52 -40.06
N PHE A 2 -2.17 16.34 -39.03
CA PHE A 2 -1.96 15.94 -37.63
C PHE A 2 -3.30 15.44 -37.07
N SER A 3 -3.35 14.18 -36.66
CA SER A 3 -4.50 13.62 -35.96
C SER A 3 -4.39 13.96 -34.48
N SER A 4 -5.40 14.70 -34.00
CA SER A 4 -5.58 15.07 -32.60
C SER A 4 -5.91 13.84 -31.76
N PHE A 5 -5.08 13.55 -30.76
CA PHE A 5 -5.47 12.65 -29.66
C PHE A 5 -6.38 13.43 -28.71
N LYS A 6 -7.66 13.01 -28.67
CA LYS A 6 -8.61 13.50 -27.68
C LYS A 6 -8.30 12.87 -26.33
N ASN A 7 -7.84 13.69 -25.40
CA ASN A 7 -7.81 13.40 -23.97
C ASN A 7 -9.25 13.14 -23.50
N ASN A 8 -9.57 11.89 -23.16
CA ASN A 8 -10.75 11.55 -22.39
C ASN A 8 -10.29 11.22 -20.96
N SER A 9 -10.61 12.13 -20.05
CA SER A 9 -10.43 12.03 -18.62
C SER A 9 -11.37 10.98 -18.01
N GLN A 10 -10.90 9.75 -17.87
CA GLN A 10 -11.28 8.79 -16.82
C GLN A 10 -10.00 8.05 -16.41
N GLY A 11 -9.29 8.61 -15.43
CA GLY A 11 -7.94 8.18 -15.04
C GLY A 11 -7.96 6.93 -14.17
N THR A 12 -8.23 5.78 -14.76
CA THR A 12 -7.62 4.53 -14.31
C THR A 12 -6.42 4.29 -15.18
N LEU A 13 -5.20 4.40 -14.63
CA LEU A 13 -3.98 4.03 -15.31
C LEU A 13 -4.17 2.62 -15.90
N PRO A 14 -4.19 2.44 -17.23
CA PRO A 14 -4.48 1.14 -17.85
C PRO A 14 -3.41 0.07 -17.58
N LEU A 15 -2.33 0.44 -16.89
CA LEU A 15 -1.15 -0.39 -16.62
C LEU A 15 -1.22 -1.15 -15.28
N LEU A 16 -2.20 -0.87 -14.42
CA LEU A 16 -2.41 -1.59 -13.17
C LEU A 16 -3.83 -2.16 -13.13
N SER A 17 -4.14 -3.06 -14.06
CA SER A 17 -5.33 -3.90 -13.90
C SER A 17 -5.20 -4.67 -12.57
N SER A 18 -6.32 -4.93 -11.91
CA SER A 18 -6.32 -5.70 -10.66
C SER A 18 -5.69 -7.09 -10.83
N GLU A 19 -5.77 -7.68 -12.02
CA GLU A 19 -5.11 -8.95 -12.33
C GLU A 19 -3.58 -8.83 -12.36
N PHE A 20 -3.04 -7.81 -13.04
CA PHE A 20 -1.59 -7.60 -13.10
C PHE A 20 -1.02 -7.30 -11.72
N PHE A 21 -1.63 -6.37 -10.99
CA PHE A 21 -1.18 -6.03 -9.64
C PHE A 21 -1.22 -7.25 -8.71
N ASN A 22 -2.32 -8.02 -8.74
CA ASN A 22 -2.42 -9.24 -7.93
C ASN A 22 -1.43 -10.34 -8.31
N SER A 23 -0.93 -10.35 -9.56
CA SER A 23 0.08 -11.32 -10.01
C SER A 23 1.49 -11.03 -9.53
N LEU A 24 1.74 -9.86 -8.93
CA LEU A 24 3.06 -9.51 -8.41
C LEU A 24 3.45 -10.49 -7.29
N PRO A 25 4.66 -11.09 -7.35
CA PRO A 25 5.14 -11.99 -6.30
C PRO A 25 5.57 -11.24 -5.03
N LEU A 26 5.43 -9.91 -5.02
CA LEU A 26 5.83 -9.03 -3.93
C LEU A 26 4.63 -8.69 -3.05
N SER A 27 4.89 -8.52 -1.75
CA SER A 27 3.94 -7.93 -0.80
C SER A 27 3.76 -6.45 -1.14
N CYS A 28 2.63 -6.09 -1.76
CA CYS A 28 2.35 -4.72 -2.18
C CYS A 28 0.95 -4.28 -1.77
N VAL A 29 0.84 -2.99 -1.47
CA VAL A 29 -0.40 -2.29 -1.12
C VAL A 29 -0.54 -1.09 -2.05
N LEU A 30 -1.64 -1.01 -2.79
CA LEU A 30 -1.97 0.15 -3.61
C LEU A 30 -2.83 1.11 -2.80
N LEU A 31 -2.36 2.34 -2.66
CA LEU A 31 -3.03 3.38 -1.90
C LEU A 31 -3.62 4.45 -2.83
N LYS A 32 -4.78 4.98 -2.44
CA LYS A 32 -5.33 6.22 -2.97
C LYS A 32 -5.22 7.29 -1.89
N SER A 33 -4.60 8.41 -2.22
CA SER A 33 -4.65 9.59 -1.38
C SER A 33 -5.99 10.31 -1.57
N GLU A 34 -6.71 10.53 -0.48
CA GLU A 34 -7.97 11.27 -0.43
C GLU A 34 -7.90 12.27 0.73
N GLU A 35 -7.81 13.57 0.39
CA GLU A 35 -7.61 14.64 1.38
C GLU A 35 -6.39 14.33 2.27
N ASP A 36 -6.59 14.14 3.57
CA ASP A 36 -5.55 13.80 4.56
C ASP A 36 -5.44 12.30 4.86
N LYS A 37 -6.12 11.44 4.07
CA LYS A 37 -6.16 9.99 4.25
C LYS A 37 -5.49 9.24 3.11
N PHE A 38 -5.04 8.04 3.44
CA PHE A 38 -4.51 7.03 2.52
C PHE A 38 -5.38 5.79 2.60
N ILE A 39 -6.18 5.57 1.56
CA ILE A 39 -7.17 4.50 1.47
C ILE A 39 -6.60 3.33 0.69
N ILE A 40 -6.70 2.13 1.23
CA ILE A 40 -6.21 0.91 0.59
C ILE A 40 -7.16 0.52 -0.54
N GLN A 41 -6.68 0.59 -1.78
CA GLN A 41 -7.45 0.23 -2.97
C GLN A 41 -7.25 -1.24 -3.37
N GLN A 42 -6.03 -1.76 -3.23
CA GLN A 42 -5.68 -3.15 -3.56
C GLN A 42 -4.55 -3.65 -2.67
N VAL A 43 -4.52 -4.96 -2.43
CA VAL A 43 -3.38 -5.67 -1.83
C VAL A 43 -3.11 -6.94 -2.62
N THR A 44 -1.83 -7.27 -2.79
CA THR A 44 -1.42 -8.49 -3.50
C THR A 44 -1.72 -9.74 -2.68
N GLU A 45 -1.82 -10.89 -3.34
CA GLU A 45 -1.97 -12.16 -2.62
C GLU A 45 -0.75 -12.47 -1.75
N ALA A 46 0.45 -12.10 -2.20
CA ALA A 46 1.67 -12.21 -1.41
C ALA A 46 1.61 -11.38 -0.11
N HIS A 47 0.99 -10.20 -0.14
CA HIS A 47 0.78 -9.40 1.07
C HIS A 47 -0.17 -10.08 2.07
N CYS A 48 -1.31 -10.57 1.58
CA CYS A 48 -2.28 -11.32 2.41
C CYS A 48 -1.64 -12.57 3.02
N ASN A 49 -0.92 -13.36 2.23
CA ASN A 49 -0.29 -14.59 2.72
C ASN A 49 0.81 -14.32 3.75
N PHE A 50 1.56 -13.23 3.59
CA PHE A 50 2.63 -12.87 4.52
C PHE A 50 2.09 -12.31 5.84
N THR A 51 1.06 -11.47 5.79
CA THR A 51 0.53 -10.77 6.96
C THR A 51 -0.61 -11.51 7.67
N GLY A 52 -1.26 -12.45 7.00
CA GLY A 52 -2.47 -13.11 7.47
C GLY A 52 -3.77 -12.32 7.24
N PHE A 53 -3.69 -11.05 6.81
CA PHE A 53 -4.87 -10.25 6.51
C PHE A 53 -5.57 -10.72 5.23
N THR A 54 -6.89 -10.75 5.25
CA THR A 54 -7.72 -10.91 4.06
C THR A 54 -7.92 -9.58 3.35
N ARG A 55 -8.19 -9.62 2.04
CA ARG A 55 -8.52 -8.41 1.27
C ARG A 55 -9.72 -7.66 1.87
N GLN A 56 -10.75 -8.40 2.29
CA GLN A 56 -11.97 -7.83 2.89
C GLN A 56 -11.70 -7.09 4.19
N GLU A 57 -10.65 -7.46 4.93
CA GLU A 57 -10.29 -6.80 6.19
C GLU A 57 -9.58 -5.46 5.99
N VAL A 58 -9.04 -5.18 4.80
CA VAL A 58 -8.14 -4.03 4.59
C VAL A 58 -8.59 -3.06 3.49
N ILE A 59 -9.29 -3.54 2.47
CA ILE A 59 -9.74 -2.71 1.34
C ILE A 59 -10.72 -1.64 1.81
N ASP A 60 -10.63 -0.46 1.20
CA ASP A 60 -11.41 0.76 1.51
C ASP A 60 -11.20 1.32 2.93
N LYS A 61 -10.24 0.79 3.69
CA LYS A 61 -9.84 1.34 4.99
C LYS A 61 -8.69 2.31 4.85
N HIS A 62 -8.61 3.25 5.79
CA HIS A 62 -7.41 4.04 6.00
C HIS A 62 -6.30 3.16 6.58
N VAL A 63 -5.05 3.36 6.13
CA VAL A 63 -3.88 2.56 6.54
C VAL A 63 -3.79 2.30 8.06
N PRO A 64 -3.80 3.31 8.95
CA PRO A 64 -3.72 3.06 10.40
C PRO A 64 -4.95 2.34 10.97
N ASP A 65 -6.13 2.49 10.36
CA ASP A 65 -7.35 1.76 10.78
C ASP A 65 -7.30 0.28 10.39
N ALA A 66 -6.57 -0.06 9.31
CA ALA A 66 -6.41 -1.43 8.83
C ALA A 66 -5.27 -2.17 9.54
N PHE A 67 -4.10 -1.53 9.65
CA PHE A 67 -2.86 -2.17 10.10
C PHE A 67 -2.44 -1.75 11.52
N GLN A 68 -3.32 -1.19 12.35
CA GLN A 68 -3.09 -0.92 13.78
C GLN A 68 -1.64 -0.52 14.13
N THR A 69 -1.11 0.49 13.45
CA THR A 69 0.26 0.98 13.65
C THR A 69 0.27 2.00 14.80
N ASN A 70 1.42 2.18 15.46
CA ASN A 70 1.57 3.28 16.43
C ASN A 70 1.70 4.63 15.71
N ASP A 71 1.49 5.73 16.44
CA ASP A 71 1.49 7.09 15.89
C ASP A 71 2.85 7.48 15.27
N GLU A 72 3.96 7.03 15.85
CA GLU A 72 5.31 7.37 15.36
C GLU A 72 5.59 6.72 14.00
N ASP A 73 5.36 5.42 13.88
CA ASP A 73 5.50 4.67 12.63
C ASP A 73 4.52 5.17 11.56
N TRP A 74 3.32 5.59 11.98
CA TRP A 74 2.36 6.19 11.07
C TRP A 74 2.87 7.51 10.49
N GLU A 75 3.36 8.42 11.32
CA GLU A 75 3.88 9.71 10.85
C GLU A 75 5.09 9.52 9.92
N HIS A 76 5.95 8.54 10.19
CA HIS A 76 7.05 8.18 9.29
C HIS A 76 6.57 7.64 7.94
N LEU A 77 5.59 6.72 7.92
CA LEU A 77 4.97 6.22 6.69
C LEU A 77 4.30 7.35 5.90
N LYS A 78 3.51 8.17 6.58
CA LYS A 78 2.81 9.31 5.99
C LYS A 78 3.77 10.32 5.38
N ALA A 79 4.89 10.59 6.04
CA ALA A 79 5.95 11.46 5.50
C ALA A 79 6.54 10.90 4.20
N SER A 80 6.80 9.59 4.15
CA SER A 80 7.29 8.91 2.94
C SER A 80 6.27 8.97 1.80
N PHE A 81 4.99 8.69 2.07
CA PHE A 81 3.92 8.79 1.06
C PHE A 81 3.81 10.19 0.49
N ASN A 82 3.81 11.20 1.36
CA ASN A 82 3.73 12.60 0.94
C ASN A 82 4.94 13.03 0.13
N LYS A 83 6.14 12.56 0.47
CA LYS A 83 7.35 12.82 -0.32
C LYS A 83 7.18 12.31 -1.75
N VAL A 84 6.79 11.05 -1.92
CA VAL A 84 6.57 10.44 -3.25
C VAL A 84 5.48 11.18 -4.03
N ILE A 85 4.35 11.53 -3.39
CA ILE A 85 3.28 12.30 -4.05
C ILE A 85 3.78 13.67 -4.54
N LEU A 86 4.62 14.35 -3.74
CA LEU A 86 5.13 15.69 -4.06
C LEU A 86 6.25 15.67 -5.10
N THR A 87 7.13 14.66 -5.07
CA THR A 87 8.33 14.63 -5.92
C THR A 87 8.18 13.73 -7.15
N GLY A 88 7.33 12.71 -7.09
CA GLY A 88 7.26 11.62 -8.06
C GLY A 88 8.46 10.66 -8.01
N GLU A 89 9.33 10.80 -7.01
CA GLU A 89 10.54 9.98 -6.86
C GLU A 89 10.30 8.91 -5.78
N PRO A 90 10.70 7.64 -6.01
CA PRO A 90 10.57 6.59 -5.02
C PRO A 90 11.30 6.92 -3.71
N ASP A 91 10.73 6.47 -2.60
CA ASP A 91 11.30 6.65 -1.27
C ASP A 91 11.48 5.30 -0.58
N LEU A 92 12.74 4.98 -0.23
CA LEU A 92 13.09 3.79 0.51
C LEU A 92 13.21 4.16 1.99
N MET A 93 12.36 3.56 2.81
CA MET A 93 12.35 3.77 4.25
C MET A 93 13.41 2.91 4.94
N ASP A 94 13.81 3.32 6.14
CA ASP A 94 14.57 2.45 7.04
C ASP A 94 13.72 1.23 7.46
N THR A 95 14.39 0.18 7.93
CA THR A 95 13.72 -1.04 8.40
C THR A 95 12.80 -0.72 9.58
N MET A 96 11.53 -1.08 9.45
CA MET A 96 10.54 -0.94 10.51
C MET A 96 10.30 -2.29 11.18
N ARG A 97 10.06 -2.27 12.50
CA ARG A 97 9.55 -3.43 13.25
C ARG A 97 8.04 -3.42 13.19
N TYR A 98 7.43 -4.57 12.96
CA TYR A 98 5.98 -4.73 12.99
C TYR A 98 5.62 -6.10 13.59
N ASP A 99 4.80 -6.09 14.63
CA ASP A 99 4.40 -7.31 15.31
C ASP A 99 3.13 -7.86 14.65
N LEU A 100 3.19 -9.08 14.11
CA LEU A 100 2.05 -9.78 13.54
C LEU A 100 1.46 -10.77 14.54
N ILE A 101 0.15 -10.98 14.49
CA ILE A 101 -0.49 -12.07 15.23
C ILE A 101 -0.43 -13.33 14.36
N GLU A 102 0.18 -14.39 14.87
CA GLU A 102 0.14 -15.70 14.20
C GLU A 102 -1.32 -16.19 14.16
N PRO A 103 -1.88 -16.50 12.97
CA PRO A 103 -3.29 -16.88 12.87
C PRO A 103 -3.67 -18.16 13.63
N ASN A 104 -2.73 -19.09 13.86
CA ASN A 104 -3.04 -20.38 14.48
C ASN A 104 -2.86 -20.38 16.00
N SER A 105 -1.78 -19.79 16.51
CA SER A 105 -1.46 -19.75 17.94
C SER A 105 -1.97 -18.49 18.63
N GLY A 106 -2.15 -17.38 17.88
CA GLY A 106 -2.43 -16.07 18.44
C GLY A 106 -1.19 -15.38 19.04
N ASP A 107 0.00 -15.96 18.89
CA ASP A 107 1.24 -15.38 19.38
C ASP A 107 1.66 -14.17 18.56
N LEU A 108 2.33 -13.21 19.21
CA LEU A 108 2.97 -12.10 18.50
C LEU A 108 4.30 -12.56 17.89
N ILE A 109 4.42 -12.39 16.58
CA ILE A 109 5.65 -12.60 15.83
C ILE A 109 6.25 -11.24 15.49
N GLU A 110 7.47 -11.00 15.96
CA GLU A 110 8.23 -9.82 15.59
C GLU A 110 8.73 -9.96 14.15
N ILE A 111 8.32 -9.05 13.28
CA ILE A 111 8.79 -8.98 11.89
C ILE A 111 9.52 -7.66 11.66
N TYR A 112 10.55 -7.72 10.83
CA TYR A 112 11.27 -6.55 10.34
C TYR A 112 11.13 -6.48 8.83
N TRP A 113 10.64 -5.35 8.32
CA TRP A 113 10.46 -5.14 6.89
C TRP A 113 11.03 -3.80 6.44
N GLN A 114 11.38 -3.73 5.16
CA GLN A 114 11.76 -2.49 4.51
C GLN A 114 10.65 -2.12 3.54
N VAL A 115 10.20 -0.86 3.59
CA VAL A 115 9.14 -0.35 2.72
C VAL A 115 9.77 0.56 1.68
N GLN A 116 9.36 0.37 0.42
CA GLN A 116 9.66 1.26 -0.68
C GLN A 116 8.36 1.77 -1.29
N ASN A 117 8.20 3.09 -1.31
CA ASN A 117 7.05 3.76 -1.89
C ASN A 117 7.40 4.31 -3.29
N PHE A 118 6.44 4.23 -4.22
CA PHE A 118 6.60 4.57 -5.64
C PHE A 118 5.53 5.54 -6.12
#